data_AF-A0A346YK55-F1
#
_entry.id   AF-A0A346YK55-F1
#
_cell.length_a   1.000
_cell.length_b   1.000
_cell.length_c   1.000
_cell.angle_alpha   90.00
_cell.angle_beta   90.00
_cell.angle_gamma   90.00
#
_symmetry.space_group_name_H-M   'P 1'
#
loop_
_entity.id
_entity.type
_entity.pdbx_description
1 polymer ?
#
loop_
_entity_poly.entity_id
_entity_poly.type
_entity_poly.pdbx_seq_one_letter_code
_entity_poly.pdbx_strand_id
1 'polypeptide(L)'
;MQTGRNDIDDMIVHEKMQVALEYQSEAWADGRADGIEPEIIADAALVLAMRETIRIHGETGAEALLDSLRDRMLAGEFSPERKLQ
;
A
#
# COMPACT_ATOMS: atom_id res chain seq x y z
N MET A 1 -24.39 -9.94 -19.68
CA MET A 1 -23.33 -10.89 -19.31
C MET A 1 -21.98 -10.21 -19.02
N GLN A 2 -21.88 -8.87 -19.02
CA GLN A 2 -20.62 -8.14 -18.81
C GLN A 2 -20.41 -7.74 -17.33
N THR A 3 -21.49 -7.50 -16.57
CA THR A 3 -21.47 -7.17 -15.14
C THR A 3 -20.82 -8.25 -14.29
N GLY A 4 -21.27 -9.52 -14.41
CA GLY A 4 -20.74 -10.61 -13.59
C GLY A 4 -19.28 -11.00 -13.87
N ARG A 5 -18.65 -10.50 -14.95
CA ARG A 5 -17.21 -10.68 -15.18
C ARG A 5 -16.39 -9.60 -14.47
N ASN A 6 -16.89 -8.36 -14.46
CA ASN A 6 -16.25 -7.25 -13.75
C ASN A 6 -16.28 -7.47 -12.23
N ASP A 7 -17.39 -7.99 -11.70
CA ASP A 7 -17.51 -8.32 -10.27
C ASP A 7 -16.50 -9.39 -9.82
N ILE A 8 -16.20 -10.36 -10.69
CA ILE A 8 -15.20 -11.40 -10.43
C ILE A 8 -13.79 -10.82 -10.49
N ASP A 9 -13.51 -9.95 -11.48
CA ASP A 9 -12.20 -9.29 -11.60
C ASP A 9 -11.91 -8.39 -10.39
N ASP A 10 -12.92 -7.64 -9.91
CA ASP A 10 -12.82 -6.81 -8.71
C ASP A 10 -12.57 -7.66 -7.44
N MET A 11 -13.27 -8.78 -7.30
CA MET A 11 -13.06 -9.74 -6.21
C MET A 11 -11.63 -10.31 -6.22
N ILE A 12 -11.11 -10.67 -7.39
CA ILE A 12 -9.73 -11.17 -7.54
C ILE A 12 -8.71 -10.11 -7.15
N VAL A 13 -8.90 -8.85 -7.55
CA VAL A 13 -8.01 -7.75 -7.16
C VAL A 13 -8.04 -7.55 -5.65
N HIS A 14 -9.22 -7.59 -5.04
CA HIS A 14 -9.36 -7.48 -3.59
C HIS A 14 -8.64 -8.62 -2.85
N GLU A 15 -8.83 -9.87 -3.28
CA GLU A 15 -8.13 -11.03 -2.68
C GLU A 15 -6.61 -10.90 -2.79
N LYS A 16 -6.09 -10.51 -3.95
CA LYS A 16 -4.64 -10.28 -4.12
C LYS A 16 -4.12 -9.18 -3.21
N MET A 17 -4.90 -8.13 -3.00
CA MET A 17 -4.53 -7.05 -2.08
C MET A 17 -4.50 -7.54 -0.63
N GLN A 18 -5.48 -8.35 -0.21
CA GLN A 18 -5.48 -8.95 1.14
C GLN A 18 -4.23 -9.80 1.37
N VAL A 19 -3.92 -10.70 0.43
CA VAL A 19 -2.71 -11.55 0.52
C VAL A 19 -1.43 -10.69 0.55
N ALA A 20 -1.35 -9.62 -0.25
CA ALA A 20 -0.21 -8.72 -0.22
C ALA A 20 -0.05 -8.02 1.14
N LEU A 21 -1.15 -7.63 1.80
CA LEU A 21 -1.13 -7.05 3.13
C LEU A 21 -0.67 -8.05 4.20
N GLU A 22 -1.08 -9.32 4.08
CA GLU A 22 -0.60 -10.39 4.96
C GLU A 22 0.91 -10.55 4.86
N TYR A 23 1.47 -10.64 3.65
CA TYR A 23 2.92 -10.71 3.45
C TYR A 23 3.68 -9.51 4.05
N GLN A 24 3.14 -8.30 3.92
CA GLN A 24 3.75 -7.11 4.53
C GLN A 24 3.67 -7.14 6.06
N SER A 25 2.55 -7.63 6.62
CA SER A 25 2.38 -7.77 8.06
C SER A 25 3.36 -8.80 8.64
N GLU A 26 3.58 -9.92 7.95
CA GLU A 26 4.57 -10.92 8.32
C GLU A 26 5.99 -10.35 8.28
N ALA A 27 6.36 -9.66 7.20
CA ALA A 27 7.66 -9.00 7.10
C ALA A 27 7.90 -7.99 8.25
N TRP A 28 6.86 -7.29 8.69
CA TRP A 28 6.93 -6.42 9.87
C TRP A 28 7.13 -7.20 11.17
N ALA A 29 6.42 -8.31 11.34
CA ALA A 29 6.53 -9.15 12.53
C ALA A 29 7.94 -9.74 12.64
N ASP A 30 8.47 -10.27 11.54
CA ASP A 30 9.81 -10.86 11.45
C ASP A 30 10.89 -9.81 11.69
N GLY A 31 10.82 -8.66 11.02
CA GLY A 31 11.79 -7.59 11.21
C GLY A 31 11.85 -7.11 12.67
N ARG A 32 10.70 -7.01 13.35
CA ARG A 32 10.67 -6.67 14.78
C ARG A 32 11.19 -7.81 15.66
N ALA A 33 10.93 -9.07 15.31
CA ALA A 33 11.47 -10.22 16.03
C ALA A 33 13.01 -10.26 15.95
N ASP A 34 13.57 -9.82 14.83
CA ASP A 34 15.02 -9.68 14.61
C ASP A 34 15.62 -8.42 15.29
N GLY A 35 14.79 -7.60 15.95
CA GLY A 35 15.21 -6.42 16.70
C GLY A 35 15.33 -5.14 15.88
N ILE A 36 14.78 -5.10 14.66
CA ILE A 36 14.78 -3.91 13.81
C ILE A 36 13.67 -2.94 14.28
N GLU A 37 14.02 -1.67 14.45
CA GLU A 37 13.07 -0.63 14.82
C GLU A 37 11.97 -0.44 13.75
N PRO A 38 10.69 -0.29 14.15
CA PRO A 38 9.58 -0.14 13.19
C PRO A 38 9.77 1.00 12.18
N GLU A 39 10.41 2.09 12.60
CA GLU A 39 10.70 3.25 11.77
C GLU A 39 11.69 2.91 10.64
N ILE A 40 12.65 2.02 10.90
CA ILE A 40 13.61 1.55 9.89
C ILE A 40 12.91 0.64 8.89
N ILE A 41 12.04 -0.26 9.35
CA ILE A 41 11.23 -1.13 8.47
C ILE A 41 10.33 -0.27 7.57
N ALA A 42 9.71 0.77 8.12
CA ALA A 42 8.87 1.71 7.38
C ALA A 42 9.66 2.44 6.28
N ASP A 43 10.83 2.99 6.60
CA ASP A 43 11.67 3.69 5.63
C ASP A 43 12.11 2.76 4.49
N ALA A 44 12.57 1.55 4.83
CA ALA A 44 12.97 0.55 3.85
C ALA A 44 11.80 0.15 2.91
N ALA A 45 10.60 -0.05 3.47
CA ALA A 45 9.41 -0.38 2.69
C ALA A 45 9.01 0.76 1.74
N LEU A 46 9.04 2.02 2.21
CA LEU A 46 8.74 3.19 1.37
C LEU A 46 9.74 3.34 0.22
N VAL A 47 11.04 3.19 0.49
CA VAL A 47 12.08 3.24 -0.55
C VAL A 47 11.87 2.12 -1.58
N LEU A 48 11.56 0.90 -1.15
CA LEU A 48 11.30 -0.21 -2.05
C LEU A 48 10.05 0.03 -2.89
N ALA A 49 8.96 0.45 -2.27
CA ALA A 49 7.71 0.77 -2.96
C ALA A 49 7.93 1.85 -4.03
N MET A 50 8.64 2.94 -3.70
CA MET A 50 8.92 4.01 -4.66
C MET A 50 9.79 3.55 -5.83
N ARG A 51 10.81 2.72 -5.59
CA ARG A 51 11.64 2.14 -6.67
C ARG A 51 10.79 1.30 -7.61
N GLU A 52 9.88 0.50 -7.07
CA GLU A 52 9.01 -0.35 -7.85
C GLU A 52 7.95 0.45 -8.62
N THR A 53 7.39 1.49 -8.01
CA THR A 53 6.48 2.41 -8.70
C THR A 53 7.17 3.08 -9.88
N ILE A 54 8.39 3.59 -9.72
CA ILE A 54 9.15 4.18 -10.82
C ILE A 54 9.44 3.12 -11.90
N ARG A 55 9.78 1.89 -11.51
CA ARG A 55 10.04 0.80 -12.47
C ARG A 55 8.81 0.46 -13.32
N ILE A 56 7.62 0.45 -12.72
CA ILE A 56 6.37 0.06 -13.39
C ILE A 56 5.74 1.23 -14.15
N HIS A 57 5.75 2.43 -13.57
CA HIS A 57 4.98 3.59 -14.04
C HIS A 57 5.83 4.80 -14.45
N GLY A 58 7.15 4.74 -14.31
CA GLY A 58 8.06 5.86 -14.55
C GLY A 58 8.00 6.94 -13.46
N GLU A 59 8.86 7.94 -13.59
CA GLU A 59 8.98 9.04 -12.63
C GLU A 59 7.70 9.88 -12.53
N THR A 60 7.06 10.20 -13.66
CA THR A 60 5.80 10.94 -13.68
C THR A 60 4.65 10.16 -13.03
N GLY A 61 4.62 8.83 -13.19
CA GLY A 61 3.63 7.98 -12.52
C GLY A 61 3.84 7.93 -11.01
N ALA A 62 5.10 7.92 -10.56
CA ALA A 62 5.44 8.00 -9.15
C ALA A 62 5.09 9.37 -8.54
N GLU A 63 5.31 10.46 -9.27
CA GLU A 63 4.89 11.81 -8.85
C GLU A 63 3.37 11.89 -8.64
N ALA A 64 2.59 11.40 -9.61
CA ALA A 64 1.13 11.37 -9.50
C ALA A 64 0.64 10.51 -8.32
N LEU A 65 1.33 9.40 -8.01
CA LEU A 65 1.04 8.60 -6.82
C LEU A 65 1.28 9.39 -5.53
N LEU A 66 2.40 10.11 -5.45
CA LEU A 66 2.74 10.93 -4.27
C LEU A 66 1.74 12.06 -4.05
N ASP A 67 1.27 12.71 -5.11
CA ASP A 67 0.22 13.73 -5.02
C ASP A 67 -1.09 13.13 -4.52
N SER A 68 -1.50 11.97 -5.05
CA SER A 68 -2.68 11.26 -4.55
C SER A 68 -2.55 10.87 -3.07
N LEU A 69 -1.39 10.36 -2.66
CA LEU A 69 -1.13 10.02 -1.25
C LEU A 69 -1.16 11.25 -0.35
N ARG A 70 -0.62 12.39 -0.82
CA ARG A 70 -0.72 13.67 -0.11
C ARG A 70 -2.17 14.07 0.10
N ASP A 71 -3.00 14.01 -0.94
CA ASP A 71 -4.41 14.39 -0.84
C ASP A 71 -5.16 13.49 0.17
N ARG A 72 -4.91 12.18 0.13
CA ARG A 72 -5.47 11.20 1.08
C ARG A 72 -5.01 11.46 2.51
N MET A 73 -3.75 11.82 2.71
CA MET A 73 -3.20 12.21 4.01
C MET A 73 -3.89 13.47 4.55
N LEU A 74 -4.07 14.49 3.70
CA LEU A 74 -4.78 15.73 4.07
C LEU A 74 -6.27 15.48 4.36
N ALA A 75 -6.88 14.47 3.73
CA ALA A 75 -8.22 13.99 4.03
C ALA A 75 -8.31 13.13 5.32
N GLY A 76 -7.18 12.93 6.01
CA GLY A 76 -7.11 12.16 7.25
C GLY A 76 -7.22 10.65 7.08
N GLU A 77 -7.04 10.13 5.86
CA GLU A 77 -7.24 8.70 5.57
C GLU A 77 -6.31 7.77 6.36
N PHE A 78 -5.08 8.22 6.64
CA PHE A 78 -4.07 7.46 7.36
C PHE A 78 -4.03 7.75 8.87
N SER A 79 -4.93 8.62 9.36
CA SER A 79 -4.96 8.93 10.79
C SER A 79 -5.56 7.75 11.57
N PRO A 80 -4.89 7.28 12.64
CA PRO A 80 -5.34 6.11 13.41
C PRO A 80 -6.72 6.30 14.07
N GLU A 81 -7.22 7.53 14.19
CA GLU A 81 -8.51 7.88 14.80
C GLU A 81 -9.60 8.30 13.80
N ARG A 82 -9.61 7.77 12.57
CA ARG A 82 -10.69 8.09 11.62
C ARG A 82 -12.03 7.51 12.10
N LYS A 83 -12.79 8.30 12.86
CA LYS A 83 -14.23 8.09 13.07
C LYS A 83 -14.92 8.40 11.74
N LEU A 84 -15.29 7.37 10.99
CA LEU A 84 -16.22 7.52 9.87
C LEU A 84 -17.47 8.25 10.40
N GLN A 85 -17.72 9.46 9.88
CA GLN A 85 -18.99 10.17 10.09
C GLN A 85 -20.01 9.71 9.05
#